data_AF-A0A533UMM6-F1
#
_entry.id   AF-A0A533UMM6-F1
#
_cell.length_a   1.000
_cell.length_b   1.000
_cell.length_c   1.000
_cell.angle_alpha   90.00
_cell.angle_beta   90.00
_cell.angle_gamma   90.00
#
_symmetry.space_group_name_H-M   'P 1'
#
loop_
_entity.id
_entity.type
_entity.pdbx_description
1 polymer ?
#
loop_
_entity_poly.entity_id
_entity_poly.type
_entity_poly.pdbx_seq_one_letter_code
_entity_poly.pdbx_strand_id
1 'polypeptide(L)' 'MKGIQIFLFIFVMWILIIVGGGLLVSIVAPMTINGYGKLGSILDSGVKALIAMILVVVWIFTLSKIKNWIFHKQIKN' A
#
# COMPACT_ATOMS: atom_id res chain seq x y z
N MET A 1 16.97 21.46 10.39
CA MET A 1 15.56 21.89 10.60
C MET A 1 14.69 20.64 10.77
N LYS A 2 14.40 20.22 12.01
CA LYS A 2 13.75 18.93 12.33
C LYS A 2 12.29 18.84 11.83
N GLY A 3 11.58 19.96 11.68
CA GLY A 3 10.19 19.99 11.22
C GLY A 3 9.97 19.58 9.76
N ILE A 4 10.92 19.88 8.87
CA ILE A 4 10.78 19.59 7.43
C ILE A 4 10.76 18.07 7.15
N GLN A 5 11.44 17.29 7.99
CA GLN A 5 11.58 15.83 7.84
C GLN A 5 10.30 15.10 8.23
N ILE A 6 9.62 15.58 9.28
CA ILE A 6 8.33 15.05 9.73
C ILE A 6 7.27 15.34 8.66
N PHE A 7 7.28 16.56 8.10
CA PHE A 7 6.39 16.92 6.99
C PHE A 7 6.62 16.03 5.77
N LEU A 8 7.87 15.78 5.38
CA LEU A 8 8.20 14.85 4.29
C LEU A 8 7.73 13.43 4.57
N PHE A 9 7.91 12.93 5.80
CA PHE A 9 7.45 11.61 6.19
C PHE A 9 5.92 11.49 6.08
N ILE A 10 5.18 12.47 6.62
CA ILE A 10 3.72 12.51 6.55
C ILE A 10 3.26 12.62 5.08
N PHE A 11 3.88 13.50 4.29
CA PHE A 11 3.54 13.67 2.88
C PHE A 11 3.68 12.37 2.09
N VAL A 12 4.78 11.64 2.29
CA VAL A 12 4.99 10.35 1.63
C VAL A 12 4.00 9.30 2.12
N MET A 13 3.63 9.31 3.42
CA MET A 13 2.59 8.44 3.95
C MET A 13 1.24 8.67 3.25
N TRP A 14 0.83 9.92 3.08
CA TRP A 14 -0.40 10.28 2.38
C TRP A 14 -0.41 9.84 0.91
N ILE A 15 0.70 10.05 0.18
CA ILE A 15 0.83 9.55 -1.19
C ILE A 15 0.67 8.04 -1.23
N LEU A 16 1.27 7.32 -0.28
CA LEU A 16 1.15 5.86 -0.18
C LEU A 16 -0.29 5.38 0.02
N ILE A 17 -1.07 6.08 0.86
CA ILE A 17 -2.50 5.81 1.05
C ILE A 17 -3.26 5.98 -0.26
N ILE A 18 -3.04 7.10 -0.96
CA ILE A 18 -3.76 7.43 -2.20
C ILE A 18 -3.41 6.45 -3.31
N VAL A 19 -2.12 6.12 -3.46
CA VAL A 19 -1.65 5.17 -4.46
C VAL A 19 -2.19 3.77 -4.17
N GLY A 20 -2.10 3.30 -2.91
CA GLY A 20 -2.61 1.99 -2.52
C GLY A 20 -4.12 1.86 -2.67
N GLY A 21 -4.88 2.84 -2.17
CA GLY A 21 -6.33 2.90 -2.31
C GLY A 21 -6.77 3.01 -3.77
N GLY A 22 -6.10 3.85 -4.55
CA GLY A 22 -6.35 4.01 -5.98
C GLY A 22 -6.09 2.72 -6.77
N LEU A 23 -5.01 1.99 -6.44
CA LEU A 23 -4.71 0.68 -7.05
C LEU A 23 -5.80 -0.34 -6.76
N LEU A 24 -6.27 -0.43 -5.51
CA LEU A 24 -7.35 -1.35 -5.14
C LEU A 24 -8.65 -1.05 -5.88
N VAL A 25 -9.05 0.21 -5.97
CA VAL A 25 -10.31 0.59 -6.62
C VAL A 25 -10.23 0.49 -8.14
N SER A 26 -9.10 0.86 -8.74
CA SER A 26 -8.93 0.87 -10.20
C SER A 26 -8.75 -0.54 -10.78
N ILE A 27 -7.99 -1.40 -10.10
CA ILE A 27 -7.54 -2.68 -10.67
C ILE A 27 -8.25 -3.84 -9.98
N VAL A 28 -8.31 -3.84 -8.65
CA VAL A 28 -8.83 -4.98 -7.88
C VAL A 28 -10.36 -4.98 -7.83
N ALA A 29 -11.02 -3.81 -7.77
CA ALA A 29 -12.47 -3.74 -7.71
C ALA A 29 -13.20 -4.20 -8.98
N PRO A 30 -12.82 -3.79 -10.21
CA PRO A 30 -13.50 -4.25 -11.43
C PRO A 30 -13.06 -5.65 -11.87
N MET A 31 -12.05 -6.24 -11.22
CA MET A 31 -11.68 -7.63 -11.45
C MET A 31 -12.86 -8.52 -11.03
N THR A 32 -13.48 -9.23 -11.98
CA THR A 32 -14.57 -10.16 -11.69
C THR A 32 -14.32 -11.47 -12.42
N ILE A 33 -14.18 -12.57 -11.68
CA ILE A 33 -14.02 -13.91 -12.27
C ILE A 33 -15.42 -14.49 -12.56
N ASN A 34 -15.93 -14.23 -13.77
CA ASN A 34 -17.18 -14.83 -14.25
C ASN A 34 -16.89 -16.18 -14.92
N GLY A 35 -17.35 -17.28 -14.32
CA GLY A 35 -17.21 -18.62 -14.92
C GLY A 35 -17.55 -19.81 -14.02
N TYR A 36 -17.57 -19.63 -12.69
CA TYR A 36 -17.66 -20.76 -11.74
C TYR A 36 -18.86 -20.71 -10.77
N GLY A 37 -19.97 -20.06 -11.15
CA GLY A 37 -21.20 -19.99 -10.33
C GLY A 37 -20.92 -19.52 -8.89
N LYS A 38 -21.49 -20.21 -7.89
CA LYS A 38 -21.35 -19.86 -6.45
C LYS A 38 -19.90 -19.99 -5.93
N LEU A 39 -19.09 -20.87 -6.50
CA LEU A 39 -17.67 -21.02 -6.15
C LEU A 39 -16.81 -19.88 -6.73
N GLY A 40 -17.18 -19.37 -7.91
CA GLY A 40 -16.51 -18.24 -8.54
C GLY A 40 -16.50 -16.98 -7.69
N SER A 41 -17.62 -16.67 -7.02
CA SER A 41 -17.72 -15.48 -6.15
C SER A 41 -16.83 -15.57 -4.90
N ILE A 42 -16.66 -16.77 -4.34
CA ILE A 42 -15.79 -17.00 -3.17
C ILE A 42 -14.31 -16.85 -3.56
N LEU A 43 -13.92 -17.44 -4.70
CA LEU A 43 -12.56 -17.34 -5.23
C LEU A 43 -12.21 -15.90 -5.61
N ASP A 44 -13.14 -15.19 -6.26
CA ASP A 44 -13.00 -13.77 -6.61
C ASP A 44 -12.71 -12.90 -5.36
N SER A 45 -13.51 -13.08 -4.32
CA SER A 45 -13.33 -12.38 -3.04
C SER A 45 -12.00 -12.74 -2.36
N GLY A 46 -11.63 -14.03 -2.39
CA GLY A 46 -10.38 -14.52 -1.82
C GLY A 46 -9.14 -13.94 -2.51
N VAL A 47 -9.14 -13.87 -3.85
CA VAL A 47 -8.04 -13.28 -4.62
C VAL A 47 -7.92 -11.78 -4.35
N LYS A 48 -9.04 -11.05 -4.32
CA LYS A 48 -9.05 -9.62 -3.99
C LYS A 48 -8.49 -9.35 -2.59
N ALA A 49 -8.89 -10.15 -1.60
CA ALA A 49 -8.39 -10.05 -0.24
C ALA A 49 -6.89 -10.37 -0.15
N LEU A 50 -6.41 -11.39 -0.88
CA LEU A 50 -5.00 -11.75 -0.91
C LEU A 50 -4.14 -10.63 -1.53
N ILE A 51 -4.59 -10.02 -2.63
CA ILE A 51 -3.92 -8.87 -3.26
C ILE A 51 -3.88 -7.69 -2.29
N ALA A 52 -5.00 -7.39 -1.61
CA ALA A 52 -5.04 -6.33 -0.60
C ALA A 52 -4.06 -6.61 0.55
N MET A 53 -3.94 -7.85 0.99
CA MET A 53 -3.01 -8.23 2.06
C MET A 53 -1.55 -8.05 1.64
N ILE A 54 -1.19 -8.46 0.42
CA ILE A 54 0.15 -8.23 -0.15
C ILE A 54 0.44 -6.73 -0.24
N LEU A 55 -0.52 -5.93 -0.67
CA LEU A 55 -0.37 -4.48 -0.79
C LEU A 55 -0.06 -3.83 0.56
N VAL A 56 -0.72 -4.26 1.64
CA VAL A 56 -0.44 -3.78 3.00
C VAL A 56 0.99 -4.14 3.43
N VAL A 57 1.47 -5.34 3.11
CA VAL A 57 2.86 -5.74 3.40
C VAL A 57 3.86 -4.85 2.66
N VAL A 58 3.62 -4.59 1.36
CA VAL A 58 4.46 -3.69 0.55
C VAL A 58 4.47 -2.28 1.14
N TRP A 59 3.33 -1.77 1.59
CA TRP A 59 3.23 -0.47 2.23
C TRP A 59 4.05 -0.41 3.53
N ILE A 60 3.87 -1.36 4.45
CA ILE A 60 4.62 -1.42 5.71
C ILE A 60 6.13 -1.45 5.43
N PHE A 61 6.56 -2.26 4.46
CA PHE A 61 7.96 -2.35 4.07
C PHE A 61 8.49 -1.01 3.52
N THR A 62 7.71 -0.36 2.67
CA THR A 62 8.07 0.93 2.05
C THR A 62 8.20 2.02 3.11
N LEU A 63 7.23 2.13 4.04
CA LEU A 63 7.31 3.06 5.18
C LEU A 63 8.50 2.78 6.09
N SER A 64 8.80 1.51 6.36
CA SER A 64 9.95 1.11 7.18
C SER A 64 11.28 1.56 6.53
N LYS A 65 11.44 1.34 5.22
CA LYS A 65 12.61 1.83 4.47
C LYS A 65 12.71 3.34 4.47
N ILE A 66 11.61 4.05 4.18
CA ILE A 66 11.61 5.53 4.11
C ILE A 66 11.91 6.14 5.47
N LYS A 67 11.33 5.60 6.55
CA LYS A 67 11.65 5.99 7.92
C LYS A 67 13.16 5.84 8.15
N ASN A 68 13.72 4.66 7.89
CA ASN A 68 15.15 4.46 8.05
C ASN A 68 15.95 5.43 7.18
N TRP A 69 15.55 5.71 5.94
CA TRP A 69 16.28 6.61 5.06
C TRP A 69 16.27 8.08 5.52
N ILE A 70 15.12 8.59 5.96
CA ILE A 70 14.94 9.96 6.47
C ILE A 70 15.69 10.15 7.80
N PHE A 71 15.63 9.16 8.70
CA PHE A 71 16.24 9.23 10.02
C PHE A 71 17.75 8.89 10.01
N HIS A 72 18.22 7.95 9.20
CA HIS A 72 19.66 7.62 9.13
C HIS A 72 20.46 8.73 8.45
N LYS A 73 19.85 9.52 7.55
CA LYS A 73 20.43 10.78 7.05
C LYS A 73 20.72 11.80 8.16
N GLN A 74 20.18 11.65 9.36
CA GLN A 74 20.53 12.49 10.52
C GLN A 74 21.84 12.11 11.22
N ILE A 75 22.31 10.85 11.10
CA ILE A 75 23.48 10.38 11.89
C ILE A 75 24.81 10.66 11.14
N LYS A 76 24.75 10.87 9.83
CA LYS A 76 25.94 11.13 9.00
C LYS A 76 26.30 12.62 8.87
N ASN A 77 25.74 13.49 9.71
CA ASN A 77 26.11 14.91 9.74
C ASN A 77 26.40 15.36 11.17
#